data_AF-A0A919W7A3-F1
#
_entry.id   AF-A0A919W7A3-F1
#
_cell.length_a   1.000
_cell.length_b   1.000
_cell.length_c   1.000
_cell.angle_alpha   90.00
_cell.angle_beta   90.00
_cell.angle_gamma   90.00
#
_symmetry.space_group_name_H-M   'P 1'
#
loop_
_entity.id
_entity.type
_entity.pdbx_description
1 polymer ?
#
loop_
_entity_poly.entity_id
_entity_poly.type
_entity_poly.pdbx_seq_one_letter_code
_entity_poly.pdbx_strand_id
1 'polypeptide(L)'
;MEVQDEGRAVTVAAVPGKHGAQHIAAWFARPGRAPVTVSFGHDPLLLALGGTEVPLGVSELEYAGAVAGERVPVVLAPDTGLPIPAGSELAVEGWLRPGQTREEGPFGEWTGYYSGARRPDLCLEITRLYHRDDPILLGAPPGRPPHDYSYMRTVLKSAMIHDELVATGVPGVAKAWAHEAGGGRLFVGVAIEHKYAGHAARSATSPRSSRRRPT
;
A
#
# COMPACT_ATOMS: atom_id res chain seq x y z
N MET A 1 9.80 7.05 -1.43
CA MET A 1 10.49 7.52 -2.64
C MET A 1 11.44 8.59 -2.22
N GLU A 2 12.71 8.49 -2.57
CA GLU A 2 13.72 9.53 -2.32
C GLU A 2 14.02 10.26 -3.62
N VAL A 3 14.07 11.59 -3.59
CA VAL A 3 14.40 12.41 -4.77
C VAL A 3 15.87 12.24 -5.12
N GLN A 4 16.16 12.02 -6.39
CA GLN A 4 17.49 11.77 -6.95
C GLN A 4 17.73 12.72 -8.13
N ASP A 5 18.99 12.81 -8.56
CA ASP A 5 19.38 13.46 -9.82
C ASP A 5 18.75 14.85 -10.01
N GLU A 6 18.82 15.70 -8.98
CA GLU A 6 18.27 17.07 -8.97
C GLU A 6 16.76 17.15 -9.31
N GLY A 7 15.99 16.13 -8.91
CA GLY A 7 14.54 16.08 -9.15
C GLY A 7 14.12 15.39 -10.44
N ARG A 8 15.08 14.90 -11.24
CA ARG A 8 14.80 14.18 -12.49
C ARG A 8 14.49 12.70 -12.29
N ALA A 9 14.77 12.18 -11.11
CA ALA A 9 14.53 10.78 -10.78
C ALA A 9 14.13 10.61 -9.32
N VAL A 10 13.56 9.46 -9.02
CA VAL A 10 13.15 9.07 -7.66
C VAL A 10 13.40 7.58 -7.45
N THR A 11 13.83 7.19 -6.25
CA THR A 11 13.89 5.77 -5.89
C THR A 11 12.51 5.23 -5.55
N VAL A 12 12.25 3.98 -5.96
CA VAL A 12 10.98 3.29 -5.69
C VAL A 12 11.28 1.92 -5.08
N ALA A 13 10.92 1.74 -3.82
CA ALA A 13 11.08 0.48 -3.11
C ALA A 13 9.99 -0.52 -3.53
N ALA A 14 10.34 -1.46 -4.40
CA ALA A 14 9.45 -2.54 -4.84
C ALA A 14 9.60 -3.76 -3.94
N VAL A 15 8.81 -3.82 -2.86
CA VAL A 15 8.90 -4.89 -1.85
C VAL A 15 8.51 -6.26 -2.42
N PRO A 16 9.35 -7.30 -2.30
CA PRO A 16 9.03 -8.65 -2.77
C PRO A 16 7.70 -9.17 -2.21
N GLY A 17 6.89 -9.75 -3.09
CA GLY A 17 5.58 -10.31 -2.74
C GLY A 17 4.42 -9.30 -2.70
N LYS A 18 4.67 -8.03 -3.01
CA LYS A 18 3.63 -7.01 -3.27
C LYS A 18 3.32 -6.89 -4.76
N HIS A 19 2.11 -6.45 -5.09
CA HIS A 19 1.64 -6.32 -6.48
C HIS A 19 2.57 -5.44 -7.34
N GLY A 20 3.03 -4.31 -6.80
CA GLY A 20 3.97 -3.43 -7.51
C GLY A 20 5.24 -4.16 -7.97
N ALA A 21 5.87 -4.94 -7.09
CA ALA A 21 7.05 -5.73 -7.44
C ALA A 21 6.75 -6.83 -8.46
N GLN A 22 5.58 -7.48 -8.37
CA GLN A 22 5.14 -8.49 -9.34
C GLN A 22 4.92 -7.89 -10.73
N HIS A 23 4.28 -6.72 -10.82
CA HIS A 23 4.06 -6.01 -12.08
C HIS A 23 5.38 -5.56 -12.70
N ILE A 24 6.28 -4.97 -11.92
CA ILE A 24 7.61 -4.55 -12.39
C ILE A 24 8.40 -5.76 -12.92
N ALA A 25 8.41 -6.88 -12.19
CA ALA A 25 9.08 -8.10 -12.62
C ALA A 25 8.49 -8.65 -13.94
N ALA A 26 7.16 -8.62 -14.11
CA ALA A 26 6.51 -9.05 -15.34
C ALA A 26 6.89 -8.16 -16.54
N TRP A 27 7.03 -6.85 -16.33
CA TRP A 27 7.53 -5.93 -17.36
C TRP A 27 9.00 -6.20 -17.71
N PHE A 28 9.85 -6.48 -16.72
CA PHE A 28 11.27 -6.77 -16.93
C PHE A 28 11.54 -8.17 -17.50
N ALA A 29 10.59 -9.11 -17.41
CA ALA A 29 10.69 -10.42 -18.05
C ALA A 29 10.60 -10.34 -19.59
N ARG A 30 10.20 -9.18 -20.12
CA ARG A 30 10.21 -8.87 -21.56
C ARG A 30 11.33 -7.86 -21.81
N PRO A 31 11.98 -7.84 -22.99
CA PRO A 31 12.91 -6.76 -23.32
C PRO A 31 12.15 -5.43 -23.25
N GLY A 32 12.44 -4.62 -22.23
CA GLY A 32 11.64 -3.42 -21.98
C GLY A 32 11.93 -2.70 -20.67
N ARG A 33 11.09 -1.70 -20.44
CA ARG A 33 11.05 -0.81 -19.28
C ARG A 33 9.67 -0.90 -18.66
N ALA A 34 9.54 -0.70 -17.36
CA ALA A 34 8.23 -0.73 -16.69
C ALA A 34 7.68 0.70 -16.58
N PRO A 35 6.47 0.97 -17.11
CA PRO A 35 5.82 2.27 -16.94
C PRO A 35 5.38 2.43 -15.48
N VAL A 36 5.58 3.62 -14.91
CA VAL A 36 5.11 3.95 -13.57
C VAL A 36 4.49 5.33 -13.60
N THR A 37 3.35 5.45 -12.92
CA THR A 37 2.73 6.71 -12.57
C THR A 37 2.58 6.74 -11.06
N VAL A 38 2.92 7.85 -10.44
CA VAL A 38 2.74 8.10 -9.01
C VAL A 38 1.88 9.32 -8.84
N SER A 39 0.90 9.22 -7.95
CA SER A 39 -0.05 10.28 -7.66
C SER A 39 0.09 10.73 -6.20
N PHE A 40 -0.07 12.03 -5.95
CA PHE A 40 0.03 12.64 -4.63
C PHE A 40 -1.19 13.53 -4.36
N GLY A 41 -1.58 13.66 -3.08
CA GLY A 41 -2.68 14.54 -2.66
C GLY A 41 -4.05 14.18 -3.23
N HIS A 42 -4.24 12.95 -3.70
CA HIS A 42 -5.53 12.49 -4.20
C HIS A 42 -6.52 12.20 -3.06
N ASP A 43 -7.76 11.83 -3.43
CA ASP A 43 -8.84 11.50 -2.51
C ASP A 43 -8.39 10.59 -1.33
N PRO A 44 -8.80 10.87 -0.07
CA PRO A 44 -8.43 10.05 1.09
C PRO A 44 -8.81 8.57 0.97
N LEU A 45 -9.88 8.23 0.25
CA LEU A 45 -10.25 6.84 -0.04
C LEU A 45 -9.16 6.15 -0.87
N LEU A 46 -8.58 6.83 -1.86
CA LEU A 46 -7.49 6.30 -2.66
C LEU A 46 -6.21 6.15 -1.84
N LEU A 47 -5.94 7.05 -0.88
CA LEU A 47 -4.84 6.90 0.07
C LEU A 47 -5.01 5.67 0.96
N ALA A 48 -6.22 5.49 1.50
CA ALA A 48 -6.56 4.32 2.30
C ALA A 48 -6.38 3.03 1.49
N LEU A 49 -6.98 2.96 0.29
CA LEU A 49 -7.00 1.76 -0.53
C LEU A 49 -5.66 1.43 -1.19
N GLY A 50 -4.86 2.42 -1.58
CA GLY A 50 -3.50 2.22 -2.09
C GLY A 50 -2.57 1.54 -1.06
N GLY A 51 -2.90 1.64 0.23
CA GLY A 51 -2.23 0.92 1.32
C GLY A 51 -2.86 -0.44 1.67
N THR A 52 -4.01 -0.79 1.08
CA THR A 52 -4.69 -2.08 1.30
C THR A 52 -4.25 -3.13 0.30
N GLU A 53 -4.42 -4.40 0.67
CA GLU A 53 -4.16 -5.53 -0.21
C GLU A 53 -5.50 -5.97 -0.81
N VAL A 54 -5.95 -5.29 -1.88
CA VAL A 54 -7.04 -5.81 -2.71
C VAL A 54 -6.61 -7.13 -3.37
N PRO A 55 -7.52 -8.00 -3.84
CA PRO A 55 -7.13 -9.23 -4.53
C PRO A 55 -6.28 -8.97 -5.78
N LEU A 56 -5.34 -9.87 -6.09
CA LEU A 56 -4.53 -9.79 -7.30
C LEU A 56 -5.44 -9.81 -8.55
N GLY A 57 -5.19 -8.89 -9.48
CA GLY A 57 -5.99 -8.73 -10.71
C GLY A 57 -7.20 -7.80 -10.56
N VAL A 58 -7.49 -7.31 -9.36
CA VAL A 58 -8.47 -6.25 -9.12
C VAL A 58 -7.74 -4.92 -9.00
N SER A 59 -8.22 -3.88 -9.71
CA SER A 59 -7.66 -2.55 -9.60
C SER A 59 -8.13 -1.85 -8.33
N GLU A 60 -7.22 -1.22 -7.59
CA GLU A 60 -7.56 -0.37 -6.45
C GLU A 60 -8.47 0.81 -6.86
N LEU A 61 -8.38 1.30 -8.11
CA LEU A 61 -9.26 2.35 -8.64
C LEU A 61 -10.70 1.85 -8.83
N GLU A 62 -10.86 0.62 -9.31
CA GLU A 62 -12.18 -0.01 -9.45
C GLU A 62 -12.78 -0.31 -8.08
N TYR A 63 -11.96 -0.78 -7.13
CA TYR A 63 -12.38 -1.01 -5.76
C TYR A 63 -12.83 0.29 -5.09
N ALA A 64 -12.06 1.37 -5.26
CA ALA A 64 -12.43 2.70 -4.77
C ALA A 64 -13.77 3.16 -5.35
N GLY A 65 -13.98 2.95 -6.65
CA GLY A 65 -15.24 3.30 -7.28
C GLY A 65 -16.42 2.46 -6.80
N ALA A 66 -16.20 1.17 -6.53
CA ALA A 66 -17.22 0.30 -5.94
C ALA A 66 -17.60 0.74 -4.52
N VAL A 67 -16.63 1.20 -3.71
CA VAL A 67 -16.88 1.74 -2.37
C VAL A 67 -17.63 3.08 -2.43
N ALA A 68 -17.24 3.97 -3.35
CA ALA A 68 -17.87 5.27 -3.52
C ALA A 68 -19.25 5.21 -4.22
N GLY A 69 -19.56 4.10 -4.90
CA GLY A 69 -20.78 3.95 -5.71
C GLY A 69 -20.70 4.66 -7.07
N GLU A 70 -19.54 5.18 -7.45
CA GLU A 70 -19.30 5.86 -8.71
C GLU A 70 -17.88 5.62 -9.24
N ARG A 71 -17.64 5.78 -10.54
CA ARG A 71 -16.32 5.53 -11.12
C ARG A 71 -15.34 6.62 -10.69
N VAL A 72 -14.14 6.23 -10.27
CA VAL A 72 -13.04 7.18 -10.04
C VAL A 72 -12.68 7.86 -11.36
N PRO A 73 -12.80 9.19 -11.48
CA PRO A 73 -12.41 9.90 -12.69
C PRO A 73 -10.88 9.85 -12.85
N VAL A 74 -10.41 9.52 -14.05
CA VAL A 74 -8.98 9.42 -14.37
C VAL A 74 -8.64 10.14 -15.67
N VAL A 75 -7.41 10.61 -15.76
CA VAL A 75 -6.78 11.05 -17.00
C VAL A 75 -5.65 10.08 -17.35
N LEU A 76 -5.40 9.85 -18.63
CA LEU A 76 -4.31 8.96 -19.04
C LEU A 76 -3.02 9.76 -19.17
N ALA A 77 -1.97 9.27 -18.51
CA ALA A 77 -0.63 9.83 -18.58
C ALA A 77 -0.11 9.69 -20.03
N PRO A 78 0.20 10.78 -20.76
CA PRO A 78 0.48 10.70 -22.18
C PRO A 78 1.76 9.97 -22.61
N ASP A 79 2.73 9.72 -21.72
CA ASP A 79 3.93 8.93 -22.05
C ASP A 79 3.75 7.45 -21.70
N THR A 80 3.23 7.16 -20.51
CA THR A 80 3.10 5.79 -19.98
C THR A 80 1.76 5.13 -20.28
N GLY A 81 0.73 5.91 -20.61
CA GLY A 81 -0.66 5.45 -20.81
C GLY A 81 -1.36 5.00 -19.52
N LEU A 82 -0.72 5.17 -18.35
CA LEU A 82 -1.29 4.76 -17.07
C LEU A 82 -2.32 5.77 -16.55
N PRO A 83 -3.35 5.31 -15.80
CA PRO A 83 -4.34 6.21 -15.23
C PRO A 83 -3.76 7.04 -14.08
N ILE A 84 -4.03 8.34 -14.11
CA ILE A 84 -3.83 9.30 -13.01
C ILE A 84 -5.23 9.69 -12.50
N PRO A 85 -5.54 9.55 -11.20
CA PRO A 85 -6.79 10.08 -10.65
C PRO A 85 -6.93 11.58 -10.97
N ALA A 86 -8.09 12.01 -11.47
CA ALA A 86 -8.29 13.40 -11.88
C ALA A 86 -8.26 14.40 -10.70
N GLY A 87 -8.49 13.90 -9.48
CA GLY A 87 -8.44 14.68 -8.24
C GLY A 87 -7.05 14.79 -7.61
N SER A 88 -5.98 14.33 -8.28
CA SER A 88 -4.62 14.40 -7.73
C SER A 88 -4.08 15.82 -7.72
N GLU A 89 -3.41 16.19 -6.63
CA GLU A 89 -2.71 17.47 -6.48
C GLU A 89 -1.45 17.51 -7.34
N LEU A 90 -0.67 16.42 -7.29
CA LEU A 90 0.50 16.21 -8.14
C LEU A 90 0.49 14.78 -8.70
N ALA A 91 1.10 14.59 -9.86
CA ALA A 91 1.44 13.28 -10.37
C ALA A 91 2.77 13.33 -11.14
N VAL A 92 3.49 12.22 -11.14
CA VAL A 92 4.67 12.03 -12.00
C VAL A 92 4.51 10.75 -12.80
N GLU A 93 4.95 10.78 -14.05
CA GLU A 93 5.07 9.58 -14.87
C GLU A 93 6.51 9.38 -15.32
N GLY A 94 6.85 8.12 -15.58
CA GLY A 94 8.20 7.77 -15.98
C GLY A 94 8.39 6.28 -16.17
N TRP A 95 9.66 5.89 -16.23
CA TRP A 95 10.04 4.52 -16.55
C TRP A 95 11.10 3.98 -15.60
N LEU A 96 10.89 2.74 -15.18
CA LEU A 96 11.92 1.92 -14.53
C LEU A 96 12.64 1.09 -15.58
N ARG A 97 13.96 0.92 -15.44
CA ARG A 97 14.77 0.07 -16.31
C ARG A 97 15.50 -1.01 -15.52
N PRO A 98 15.70 -2.21 -16.08
CA PRO A 98 16.51 -3.24 -15.44
C PRO A 98 17.92 -2.73 -15.11
N GLY A 99 18.38 -2.98 -13.88
CA GLY A 99 19.72 -2.61 -13.43
C GLY A 99 19.94 -1.13 -13.09
N GLN A 100 18.99 -0.23 -13.39
CA GLN A 100 19.08 1.16 -12.97
C GLN A 100 18.62 1.35 -11.53
N THR A 101 19.57 1.67 -10.66
CA THR A 101 19.34 1.86 -9.23
C THR A 101 20.03 3.13 -8.72
N ARG A 102 19.59 3.61 -7.55
CA ARG A 102 20.24 4.67 -6.76
C ARG A 102 20.22 4.27 -5.29
N GLU A 103 21.17 4.79 -4.51
CA GLU A 103 21.18 4.60 -3.07
C GLU A 103 19.97 5.29 -2.43
N GLU A 104 19.19 4.53 -1.65
CA GLU A 104 18.01 4.98 -0.92
C GLU A 104 18.20 4.81 0.59
N GLY A 105 17.64 5.74 1.36
CA GLY A 105 17.52 5.66 2.81
C GLY A 105 18.70 6.27 3.59
N PRO A 106 18.86 5.91 4.88
CA PRO A 106 17.90 5.15 5.68
C PRO A 106 16.60 5.95 5.87
N PHE A 107 15.48 5.23 6.06
CA PHE A 107 14.17 5.84 6.30
C PHE A 107 13.57 5.38 7.63
N GLY A 108 12.80 6.25 8.27
CA GLY A 108 12.07 5.92 9.49
C GLY A 108 10.90 5.01 9.16
N GLU A 109 10.84 3.82 9.76
CA GLU A 109 9.76 2.87 9.53
C GLU A 109 8.55 3.14 10.43
N TRP A 110 7.41 2.57 10.05
CA TRP A 110 6.15 2.61 10.80
C TRP A 110 6.24 2.04 12.23
N THR A 111 7.32 1.33 12.56
CA THR A 111 7.60 0.86 13.93
C THR A 111 8.18 1.95 14.83
N GLY A 112 8.55 3.11 14.27
CA GLY A 112 9.14 4.23 15.00
C GLY A 112 10.67 4.20 15.10
N TYR A 113 11.32 3.37 14.28
CA TYR A 113 12.77 3.22 14.24
C TYR A 113 13.27 3.33 12.81
N TYR A 114 14.49 3.86 12.64
CA TYR A 114 15.20 3.74 11.37
C TYR A 114 15.53 2.26 11.12
N SER A 115 15.28 1.80 9.90
CA SER A 115 15.61 0.43 9.51
C SER A 115 16.58 0.42 8.33
N GLY A 116 17.47 -0.57 8.32
CA GLY A 116 18.42 -0.78 7.24
C GLY A 116 19.57 0.23 7.17
N ALA A 117 20.53 -0.08 6.31
CA ALA A 117 21.50 0.87 5.80
C ALA A 117 21.01 1.43 4.47
N ARG A 118 21.69 2.47 3.97
CA ARG A 118 21.57 2.85 2.56
C ARG A 118 21.80 1.64 1.67
N ARG A 119 20.93 1.47 0.68
CA ARG A 119 21.03 0.37 -0.30
C ARG A 119 20.56 0.81 -1.67
N PRO A 120 21.00 0.14 -2.74
CA PRO A 120 20.45 0.37 -4.07
C PRO A 120 18.97 -0.03 -4.15
N ASP A 121 18.13 0.90 -4.57
CA ASP A 121 16.72 0.67 -4.91
C ASP A 121 16.43 1.14 -6.35
N LEU A 122 15.33 0.66 -6.93
CA LEU A 122 14.99 0.93 -8.34
C LEU A 122 14.85 2.44 -8.60
N CYS A 123 15.46 2.92 -9.67
CA CYS A 123 15.42 4.33 -10.05
C CYS A 123 14.35 4.57 -11.12
N LEU A 124 13.34 5.37 -10.78
CA LEU A 124 12.33 5.87 -11.71
C LEU A 124 12.84 7.14 -12.39
N GLU A 125 13.14 7.04 -13.68
CA GLU A 125 13.42 8.20 -14.52
C GLU A 125 12.10 8.93 -14.81
N ILE A 126 11.94 10.16 -14.29
CA ILE A 126 10.72 10.96 -14.48
C ILE A 126 10.77 11.59 -15.87
N THR A 127 9.70 11.39 -16.65
CA THR A 127 9.57 12.03 -17.97
C THR A 127 8.68 13.26 -17.91
N ARG A 128 7.64 13.26 -17.06
CA ARG A 128 6.74 14.41 -16.87
C ARG A 128 6.21 14.50 -15.44
N LEU A 129 5.93 15.73 -15.03
CA LEU A 129 5.25 16.07 -13.78
C LEU A 129 3.98 16.86 -14.12
N TYR A 130 2.91 16.56 -13.40
CA TYR A 130 1.60 17.18 -13.50
C TYR A 130 1.24 17.75 -12.14
N HIS A 131 0.59 18.92 -12.12
CA HIS A 131 0.11 19.50 -10.88
C HIS A 131 -1.12 20.38 -11.12
N ARG A 132 -1.93 20.55 -10.08
CA ARG A 132 -2.95 21.60 -10.03
C ARG A 132 -2.31 22.98 -9.84
N ASP A 133 -3.06 24.04 -10.12
CA ASP A 133 -2.66 25.37 -9.64
C ASP A 133 -2.59 25.35 -8.11
N ASP A 134 -1.48 25.84 -7.54
CA ASP A 134 -1.20 25.84 -6.10
C ASP A 134 -1.32 24.44 -5.44
N PRO A 135 -0.45 23.47 -5.80
CA PRO A 135 -0.64 22.08 -5.42
C PRO A 135 -0.33 21.81 -3.95
N ILE A 136 -1.15 20.94 -3.33
CA ILE A 136 -0.96 20.51 -1.94
C ILE A 136 -0.20 19.18 -1.90
N LEU A 137 1.00 19.18 -1.32
CA LEU A 137 1.75 17.96 -1.04
C LEU A 137 1.53 17.49 0.40
N LEU A 138 0.70 16.46 0.59
CA LEU A 138 0.48 15.84 1.89
C LEU A 138 1.77 15.16 2.39
N GLY A 139 2.31 15.65 3.51
CA GLY A 139 3.40 15.00 4.22
C GLY A 139 2.90 13.91 5.16
N ALA A 140 3.60 12.77 5.18
CA ALA A 140 3.36 11.68 6.14
C ALA A 140 4.67 11.33 6.86
N PRO A 141 5.13 12.18 7.81
CA PRO A 141 6.37 11.93 8.52
C PRO A 141 6.28 10.63 9.34
N PRO A 142 7.32 9.77 9.32
CA PRO A 142 7.32 8.57 10.13
C PRO A 142 7.39 8.92 11.61
N GLY A 143 6.70 8.15 12.45
CA GLY A 143 6.61 8.38 13.88
C GLY A 143 6.54 7.08 14.66
N ARG A 144 6.81 7.16 15.97
CA ARG A 144 6.53 6.04 16.88
C ARG A 144 5.02 5.88 17.02
N PRO A 145 4.46 4.67 16.87
CA PRO A 145 3.05 4.45 17.12
C PRO A 145 2.62 4.85 18.54
N PRO A 146 1.41 5.43 18.71
CA PRO A 146 0.46 5.77 17.65
C PRO A 146 0.81 7.08 16.92
N HIS A 147 0.65 7.07 15.60
CA HIS A 147 0.79 8.21 14.68
C HIS A 147 -0.16 8.09 13.49
N ASP A 148 -0.24 9.10 12.61
CA ASP A 148 -1.21 9.23 11.50
C ASP A 148 -1.42 7.95 10.70
N TYR A 149 -0.33 7.29 10.27
CA TYR A 149 -0.39 6.02 9.55
C TYR A 149 -1.07 4.91 10.36
N SER A 150 -0.74 4.80 11.65
CA SER A 150 -1.30 3.76 12.51
C SER A 150 -2.80 3.96 12.75
N TYR A 151 -3.28 5.21 12.86
CA TYR A 151 -4.71 5.48 13.01
C TYR A 151 -5.49 5.07 11.77
N MET A 152 -5.03 5.49 10.59
CA MET A 152 -5.66 5.10 9.32
C MET A 152 -5.66 3.58 9.13
N ARG A 153 -4.50 2.94 9.35
CA ARG A 153 -4.32 1.51 9.10
C ARG A 153 -5.09 0.62 10.05
N THR A 154 -5.24 1.04 11.30
CA THR A 154 -5.92 0.26 12.36
C THR A 154 -7.35 -0.08 11.96
N VAL A 155 -8.10 0.88 11.42
CA VAL A 155 -9.50 0.66 11.02
C VAL A 155 -9.59 -0.40 9.91
N LEU A 156 -8.81 -0.22 8.84
CA LEU A 156 -8.82 -1.12 7.67
C LEU A 156 -8.35 -2.53 8.04
N LYS A 157 -7.24 -2.64 8.78
CA LYS A 157 -6.73 -3.97 9.18
C LYS A 157 -7.64 -4.68 10.16
N SER A 158 -8.33 -3.96 11.05
CA SER A 158 -9.32 -4.56 11.95
C SER A 158 -10.45 -5.25 11.20
N ALA A 159 -11.02 -4.58 10.18
CA ALA A 159 -12.04 -5.16 9.32
C ALA A 159 -11.53 -6.39 8.57
N MET A 160 -10.36 -6.30 7.92
CA MET A 160 -9.77 -7.44 7.21
C MET A 160 -9.50 -8.64 8.12
N ILE A 161 -8.99 -8.41 9.33
CA ILE A 161 -8.72 -9.48 10.31
C ILE A 161 -10.03 -10.12 10.77
N HIS A 162 -11.06 -9.31 11.03
CA HIS A 162 -12.37 -9.81 11.40
C HIS A 162 -12.95 -10.73 10.32
N ASP A 163 -12.96 -10.27 9.07
CA ASP A 163 -13.52 -11.03 7.94
C ASP A 163 -12.76 -12.35 7.73
N GLU A 164 -11.44 -12.35 7.87
CA GLU A 164 -10.62 -13.56 7.78
C GLU A 164 -10.92 -14.54 8.94
N LEU A 165 -11.07 -14.04 10.17
CA LEU A 165 -11.41 -14.87 11.33
C LEU A 165 -12.79 -15.51 11.16
N VAL A 166 -13.77 -14.78 10.63
CA VAL A 166 -15.09 -15.32 10.29
C VAL A 166 -14.97 -16.36 9.16
N ALA A 167 -14.22 -16.07 8.11
CA ALA A 167 -14.04 -16.96 6.96
C ALA A 167 -13.34 -18.28 7.30
N THR A 168 -12.43 -18.29 8.29
CA THR A 168 -11.77 -19.51 8.78
C THR A 168 -12.69 -20.40 9.63
N GLY A 169 -13.92 -19.96 9.90
CA GLY A 169 -14.92 -20.72 10.65
C GLY A 169 -14.64 -20.78 12.15
N VAL A 170 -13.93 -19.79 12.70
CA VAL A 170 -13.80 -19.63 14.15
C VAL A 170 -15.15 -19.16 14.70
N PRO A 171 -15.88 -19.98 15.47
CA PRO A 171 -17.23 -19.63 15.90
C PRO A 171 -17.21 -18.53 16.97
N GLY A 172 -18.18 -17.63 16.99
CA GLY A 172 -18.31 -16.66 18.10
C GLY A 172 -17.27 -15.54 18.11
N VAL A 173 -16.57 -15.29 17.00
CA VAL A 173 -15.79 -14.05 16.84
C VAL A 173 -16.77 -12.88 16.74
N ALA A 174 -16.72 -11.96 17.71
CA ALA A 174 -17.61 -10.81 17.77
C ALA A 174 -16.99 -9.57 17.11
N LYS A 175 -15.71 -9.29 17.39
CA LYS A 175 -14.96 -8.15 16.85
C LYS A 175 -13.46 -8.44 16.82
N ALA A 176 -12.74 -7.77 15.93
CA ALA A 176 -11.28 -7.69 15.96
C ALA A 176 -10.83 -6.23 15.93
N TRP A 177 -9.75 -5.91 16.63
CA TRP A 177 -9.14 -4.58 16.67
C TRP A 177 -7.62 -4.69 16.59
N ALA A 178 -7.03 -4.20 15.50
CA ALA A 178 -5.59 -4.11 15.31
C ALA A 178 -5.08 -2.80 15.92
N HIS A 179 -4.80 -2.80 17.21
CA HIS A 179 -4.53 -1.59 18.00
C HIS A 179 -3.40 -0.74 17.41
N GLU A 180 -3.65 0.57 17.35
CA GLU A 180 -2.75 1.62 16.87
C GLU A 180 -1.42 1.66 17.61
N ALA A 181 -1.38 1.33 18.91
CA ALA A 181 -0.13 1.20 19.66
C ALA A 181 0.79 0.11 19.10
N GLY A 182 0.22 -0.90 18.42
CA GLY A 182 0.95 -1.92 17.67
C GLY A 182 1.17 -1.58 16.20
N GLY A 183 1.01 -0.32 15.78
CA GLY A 183 1.13 0.12 14.38
C GLY A 183 0.08 -0.49 13.45
N GLY A 184 -1.07 -0.91 14.00
CA GLY A 184 -2.11 -1.60 13.23
C GLY A 184 -1.73 -3.03 12.83
N ARG A 185 -0.75 -3.66 13.50
CA ARG A 185 -0.29 -5.02 13.16
C ARG A 185 0.18 -5.88 14.33
N LEU A 186 0.99 -5.32 15.23
CA LEU A 186 1.73 -6.08 16.26
C LEU A 186 0.91 -6.37 17.51
N PHE A 187 -0.15 -5.62 17.74
CA PHE A 187 -1.09 -5.85 18.83
C PHE A 187 -2.50 -5.94 18.26
N VAL A 188 -3.15 -7.10 18.46
CA VAL A 188 -4.50 -7.36 17.96
C VAL A 188 -5.34 -7.91 19.10
N GLY A 189 -6.43 -7.22 19.41
CA GLY A 189 -7.49 -7.72 20.29
C GLY A 189 -8.56 -8.43 19.47
N VAL A 190 -9.01 -9.58 19.94
CA VAL A 190 -10.16 -10.30 19.36
C VAL A 190 -11.17 -10.54 20.47
N ALA A 191 -12.37 -10.00 20.31
CA ALA A 191 -13.48 -10.27 21.20
C ALA A 191 -14.18 -11.55 20.74
N ILE A 192 -14.29 -12.54 21.64
CA ILE A 192 -14.94 -13.82 21.37
C ILE A 192 -16.02 -14.13 22.40
N GLU A 193 -17.09 -14.76 21.96
CA GLU A 193 -18.01 -15.48 22.82
C GLU A 193 -17.40 -16.85 23.16
N HIS A 194 -17.14 -17.12 24.44
CA HIS A 194 -16.49 -18.36 24.85
C HIS A 194 -17.44 -19.56 24.68
N LYS A 195 -17.10 -20.51 23.81
CA LYS A 195 -17.93 -21.71 23.55
C LYS A 195 -17.38 -23.02 24.11
N TYR A 196 -16.06 -23.16 24.24
CA TYR A 196 -15.42 -24.38 24.72
C TYR A 196 -13.98 -24.12 25.22
N ALA A 197 -13.45 -25.01 26.05
CA ALA A 197 -12.07 -24.92 26.53
C ALA A 197 -11.06 -24.93 25.37
N GLY A 198 -10.10 -24.01 25.37
CA GLY A 198 -9.15 -23.83 24.25
C GLY A 198 -9.67 -22.97 23.09
N HIS A 199 -10.90 -22.46 23.17
CA HIS A 199 -11.48 -21.59 22.14
C HIS A 199 -10.64 -20.33 21.89
N ALA A 200 -10.15 -19.68 22.96
CA ALA A 200 -9.28 -18.51 22.85
C ALA A 200 -7.96 -18.82 22.13
N ALA A 201 -7.33 -19.96 22.45
CA ALA A 201 -6.08 -20.38 21.82
C ALA A 201 -6.29 -20.63 20.32
N ARG A 202 -7.36 -21.35 19.94
CA ARG A 202 -7.70 -21.57 18.51
C ARG A 202 -7.99 -20.27 17.78
N SER A 203 -8.67 -19.31 18.43
CA SER A 203 -8.97 -18.00 17.84
C SER A 203 -7.69 -17.18 17.59
N ALA A 204 -6.72 -17.27 18.50
CA ALA A 204 -5.43 -16.58 18.38
C ALA A 204 -4.49 -17.21 17.35
N THR A 205 -4.53 -18.54 17.18
CA THR A 205 -3.63 -19.28 16.27
C THR A 205 -4.24 -19.61 14.92
N SER A 206 -5.51 -19.25 14.68
CA SER A 206 -6.16 -19.47 13.39
C SER A 206 -5.30 -18.86 12.28
N PRO A 207 -4.90 -19.64 11.27
CA PRO A 207 -4.01 -19.16 10.24
C PRO A 207 -4.69 -18.02 9.49
N ARG A 208 -4.08 -16.83 9.51
CA ARG A 208 -4.41 -15.79 8.52
C ARG A 208 -4.08 -16.37 7.15
N SER A 209 -5.07 -16.70 6.33
CA SER A 209 -4.81 -17.17 4.97
C SER A 209 -4.31 -15.97 4.16
N SER A 210 -3.00 -15.71 4.21
CA SER A 210 -2.44 -14.55 3.51
C SER A 210 -2.40 -14.73 1.99
N ARG A 211 -2.75 -15.91 1.46
CA ARG A 211 -2.84 -16.20 0.03
C ARG A 211 -3.82 -17.35 -0.23
N ARG A 212 -5.04 -17.06 -0.63
CA ARG A 212 -5.80 -18.01 -1.46
C ARG A 212 -5.04 -18.12 -2.79
N ARG A 213 -4.44 -19.28 -3.06
CA ARG A 213 -4.06 -19.61 -4.45
C ARG A 213 -5.37 -19.69 -5.24
N PRO A 214 -5.50 -19.05 -6.41
CA PRO A 214 -6.63 -19.30 -7.27
C PRO A 214 -6.61 -20.78 -7.68
N THR A 215 -7.76 -21.44 -7.58
CA THR A 215 -8.07 -22.72 -8.23
C THR A 215 -8.23 -22.52 -9.72
#